data_AF-A0A134B2G7-F1
#
_entry.id   AF-A0A134B2G7-F1
#
_cell.length_a   1.000
_cell.length_b   1.000
_cell.length_c   1.000
_cell.angle_alpha   90.00
_cell.angle_beta   90.00
_cell.angle_gamma   90.00
#
_symmetry.space_group_name_H-M   'P 1'
#
loop_
_entity.id
_entity.type
_entity.pdbx_description
1 polymer ?
#
loop_
_entity_poly.entity_id
_entity_poly.type
_entity_poly.pdbx_seq_one_letter_code
_entity_poly.pdbx_strand_id
1 'polypeptide(L)'
;MYSIIKSECNIYPSSWFGEGIKVPFEDFEVILPIEYNKILHIIYGDYMTPPIDANRTSHHSRYFIDLNQRLSRSNIIKKLYNHK
;
A
#
# COMPACT_ATOMS: atom_id res chain seq x y z
N MET A 1 -10.33 3.13 -28.30
CA MET A 1 -9.05 2.48 -27.91
C MET A 1 -9.16 2.15 -26.43
N TYR A 2 -9.58 0.93 -26.11
CA TYR A 2 -9.81 0.49 -24.72
C TYR A 2 -8.46 0.23 -24.04
N SER A 3 -8.25 0.85 -22.89
CA SER A 3 -7.01 0.77 -22.10
C SER A 3 -6.68 -0.67 -21.69
N ILE A 4 -5.40 -1.00 -21.74
CA ILE A 4 -4.78 -2.29 -21.41
C ILE A 4 -4.83 -2.62 -19.89
N ILE A 5 -5.36 -1.72 -19.05
CA ILE A 5 -5.41 -1.91 -17.59
C ILE A 5 -6.80 -2.41 -17.17
N LYS A 6 -7.18 -3.63 -17.57
CA LYS A 6 -8.40 -4.28 -17.07
C LYS A 6 -8.18 -5.01 -15.74
N SER A 7 -6.92 -5.21 -15.32
CA SER A 7 -6.54 -6.01 -14.16
C SER A 7 -6.56 -5.28 -12.81
N GLU A 8 -6.63 -3.94 -12.80
CA GLU A 8 -6.56 -3.16 -11.56
C GLU A 8 -7.85 -2.38 -11.26
N CYS A 9 -8.85 -2.45 -12.15
CA CYS A 9 -10.08 -1.70 -12.00
C CYS A 9 -11.21 -2.64 -11.58
N ASN A 10 -11.52 -2.65 -10.28
CA ASN A 10 -12.67 -3.36 -9.75
C ASN A 10 -13.96 -2.60 -10.08
N ILE A 11 -14.96 -3.31 -10.60
CA ILE A 11 -16.28 -2.75 -10.89
C ILE A 11 -17.17 -2.95 -9.66
N TYR A 12 -17.78 -1.86 -9.18
CA TYR A 12 -18.65 -1.86 -8.01
C TYR A 12 -20.05 -1.35 -8.36
N PRO A 13 -21.11 -1.81 -7.68
CA PRO A 13 -22.43 -1.20 -7.79
C PRO A 13 -22.38 0.28 -7.41
N SER A 14 -22.99 1.16 -8.21
CA SER A 14 -23.04 2.60 -7.91
C SER A 14 -23.70 2.89 -6.56
N SER A 15 -24.67 2.06 -6.16
CA SER A 15 -25.35 2.14 -4.87
C SER A 15 -24.42 2.00 -3.66
N TRP A 16 -23.24 1.39 -3.82
CA TRP A 16 -22.26 1.27 -2.74
C TRP A 16 -21.61 2.60 -2.38
N PHE A 17 -21.55 3.54 -3.32
CA PHE A 17 -21.07 4.90 -3.08
C PHE A 17 -22.17 5.75 -2.43
N GLY A 18 -23.37 5.74 -3.03
CA GLY A 18 -24.54 6.45 -2.52
C GLY A 18 -24.29 7.94 -2.24
N GLU A 19 -24.95 8.49 -1.22
CA GLU A 19 -24.72 9.88 -0.75
C GLU A 19 -23.47 10.01 0.14
N GLY A 20 -22.88 8.87 0.52
CA GLY A 20 -21.80 8.78 1.49
C GLY A 20 -22.27 8.90 2.94
N ILE A 21 -21.43 8.46 3.86
CA ILE A 21 -21.65 8.54 5.30
C ILE A 21 -20.49 9.27 5.96
N LYS A 22 -20.79 10.10 6.96
CA LYS A 22 -19.78 10.74 7.80
C LYS A 22 -19.27 9.77 8.84
N VAL A 23 -17.96 9.65 8.94
CA VAL A 23 -17.27 8.79 9.90
C VAL A 23 -16.21 9.62 10.62
N PRO A 24 -16.07 9.49 11.96
CA PRO A 24 -15.00 10.16 12.68
C PRO A 24 -13.63 9.59 12.25
N PHE A 25 -12.68 10.48 12.03
CA PHE A 25 -11.28 10.15 11.74
C PHE A 25 -10.39 11.18 12.45
N GLU A 26 -9.68 10.72 13.49
CA GLU A 26 -8.91 11.58 14.37
C GLU A 26 -9.78 12.74 14.92
N ASP A 27 -9.36 13.98 14.69
CA ASP A 27 -10.03 15.19 15.20
C ASP A 27 -11.09 15.76 14.23
N PHE A 28 -11.41 15.05 13.14
CA PHE A 28 -12.36 15.52 12.13
C PHE A 28 -13.25 14.40 11.57
N GLU A 29 -14.13 14.76 10.64
CA GLU A 29 -15.02 13.81 9.95
C GLU A 29 -14.62 13.63 8.49
N VAL A 30 -14.69 12.39 8.01
CA VAL A 30 -14.52 12.04 6.60
C VAL A 30 -15.80 11.47 6.04
N ILE A 31 -16.04 11.72 4.74
CA ILE A 31 -17.16 11.11 4.01
C ILE A 31 -16.64 9.85 3.32
N LEU A 32 -17.24 8.72 3.64
CA LEU A 32 -16.93 7.42 3.04
C LEU A 32 -18.13 6.92 2.20
N PRO A 33 -17.91 6.03 1.22
CA PRO A 33 -18.99 5.27 0.58
C PRO A 33 -19.89 4.58 1.63
N ILE A 34 -21.20 4.48 1.36
CA ILE A 34 -22.15 3.78 2.27
C ILE A 34 -21.67 2.36 2.58
N GLU A 35 -21.11 1.68 1.59
CA GLU A 35 -20.63 0.29 1.69
C GLU A 35 -19.09 0.20 1.69
N TYR A 36 -18.41 1.18 2.32
CA TYR A 36 -16.95 1.26 2.36
C TYR A 36 -16.30 -0.06 2.82
N ASN A 37 -16.89 -0.75 3.80
CA ASN A 37 -16.32 -1.98 4.33
C ASN A 37 -16.27 -3.10 3.28
N LYS A 38 -17.30 -3.22 2.42
CA LYS A 38 -17.31 -4.19 1.31
C LYS A 38 -16.22 -3.89 0.29
N ILE A 39 -16.04 -2.60 -0.03
CA ILE A 39 -15.01 -2.15 -0.96
C ILE A 39 -13.63 -2.49 -0.41
N LEU A 40 -13.35 -2.14 0.85
CA LEU A 40 -12.06 -2.42 1.49
C LEU A 40 -11.77 -3.92 1.56
N HIS A 41 -12.77 -4.74 1.87
CA HIS A 41 -12.60 -6.19 1.91
C HIS A 41 -12.30 -6.80 0.52
N ILE A 42 -12.88 -6.26 -0.55
CA ILE A 42 -12.56 -6.71 -1.92
C ILE A 42 -11.13 -6.34 -2.32
N ILE A 43 -10.66 -5.15 -1.93
CA ILE A 43 -9.34 -4.66 -2.32
C ILE A 43 -8.23 -5.31 -1.49
N TYR A 44 -8.45 -5.45 -0.19
CA TYR A 44 -7.40 -5.78 0.78
C TYR A 44 -7.63 -7.09 1.54
N GLY A 45 -8.80 -7.73 1.41
CA GLY A 45 -9.16 -8.91 2.19
C GLY A 45 -9.44 -8.57 3.66
N ASP A 46 -8.88 -9.35 4.58
CA ASP A 46 -8.93 -9.06 6.01
C ASP A 46 -7.95 -7.92 6.37
N TYR A 47 -8.38 -6.68 6.10
CA TYR A 47 -7.57 -5.48 6.24
C TYR A 47 -7.48 -4.94 7.67
N MET A 48 -8.37 -5.38 8.56
CA MET A 48 -8.42 -4.91 9.94
C MET A 48 -7.55 -5.75 10.88
N THR A 49 -7.21 -6.98 10.47
CA THR A 49 -6.28 -7.83 11.22
C THR A 49 -4.86 -7.60 10.69
N PRO A 50 -3.95 -7.00 11.48
CA PRO A 50 -2.58 -6.87 11.04
C PRO A 50 -1.94 -8.26 10.87
N PRO A 51 -1.12 -8.50 9.85
CA PRO A 51 -0.44 -9.78 9.68
C PRO A 51 0.46 -10.06 10.88
N ILE A 52 0.68 -11.34 11.19
CA ILE A 52 1.65 -11.77 12.21
C ILE A 52 3.04 -11.18 11.91
N ASP A 53 3.84 -10.91 12.95
CA ASP A 53 5.12 -10.18 12.81
C ASP A 53 6.06 -10.80 11.79
N ALA A 54 6.12 -12.13 11.71
CA ALA A 54 6.92 -12.86 10.73
C ALA A 54 6.58 -12.52 9.27
N ASN A 55 5.33 -12.13 9.01
CA ASN A 55 4.83 -11.77 7.69
C ASN A 55 4.82 -10.26 7.44
N ARG A 56 5.27 -9.43 8.40
CA ARG A 56 5.43 -7.97 8.22
C ARG A 56 6.72 -7.62 7.48
N THR A 57 6.98 -8.29 6.36
CA THR A 57 8.14 -8.00 5.52
C THR A 57 7.86 -6.79 4.63
N SER A 58 8.81 -5.87 4.50
CA SER A 58 8.67 -4.75 3.58
C SER A 58 8.70 -5.26 2.13
N HIS A 59 7.62 -5.04 1.39
CA HIS A 59 7.56 -5.34 -0.05
C HIS A 59 8.27 -4.28 -0.91
N HIS A 60 8.68 -3.16 -0.32
CA HIS A 60 9.48 -2.15 -1.01
C HIS A 60 10.96 -2.55 -0.99
N SER A 61 11.55 -2.60 -2.17
CA SER A 61 13.00 -2.77 -2.29
C SER A 61 13.72 -1.59 -1.63
N ARG A 62 14.74 -1.90 -0.84
CA ARG A 62 15.66 -0.87 -0.33
C ARG A 62 16.72 -0.61 -1.38
N TYR A 63 16.89 0.65 -1.74
CA TYR A 63 17.92 1.07 -2.68
C TYR A 63 19.03 1.80 -1.95
N PHE A 64 20.27 1.47 -2.30
CA PHE A 64 21.44 2.23 -1.91
C PHE A 64 21.86 3.09 -3.10
N ILE A 65 21.83 4.41 -2.92
CA ILE A 65 22.20 5.37 -3.96
C ILE A 65 23.32 6.25 -3.41
N ASP A 66 24.46 6.26 -4.11
CA ASP A 66 25.56 7.20 -3.89
C ASP A 66 25.66 8.06 -5.15
N LEU A 67 25.38 9.34 -5.01
CA LEU A 67 25.33 10.27 -6.14
C LEU A 67 26.73 10.74 -6.58
N ASN A 68 27.75 10.52 -5.75
CA ASN A 68 29.10 11.01 -5.98
C ASN A 68 30.00 9.96 -6.64
N GLN A 69 29.73 8.68 -6.41
CA GLN A 69 30.57 7.59 -6.91
C GLN A 69 29.76 6.34 -7.24
N ARG A 70 30.18 5.64 -8.31
CA ARG A 70 29.65 4.32 -8.65
C ARG A 70 30.28 3.27 -7.76
N LEU A 71 29.47 2.59 -6.94
CA LEU A 71 29.93 1.47 -6.12
C LEU A 71 29.54 0.13 -6.75
N SER A 72 30.47 -0.82 -6.74
CA SER A 72 30.18 -2.22 -7.05
C SER A 72 29.43 -2.87 -5.88
N ARG A 73 28.71 -3.97 -6.17
CA ARG A 73 27.97 -4.72 -5.15
C ARG A 73 28.87 -5.19 -3.99
N SER A 74 30.12 -5.58 -4.27
CA SER A 74 31.09 -5.96 -3.23
C SER A 74 31.45 -4.80 -2.30
N ASN A 75 31.64 -3.60 -2.84
CA ASN A 75 31.95 -2.41 -2.05
C ASN A 75 30.76 -1.97 -1.18
N ILE A 76 29.53 -2.08 -1.69
CA ILE A 76 28.30 -1.77 -0.95
C ILE A 76 28.16 -2.70 0.26
N ILE A 77 28.32 -4.02 0.06
CA ILE A 77 28.22 -5.01 1.15
C ILE A 77 29.30 -4.73 2.20
N LYS A 78 30.55 -4.51 1.79
CA LYS A 78 31.64 -4.19 2.72
C LYS A 78 31.33 -2.94 3.55
N LYS A 79 30.76 -1.89 2.94
CA LYS A 79 30.40 -0.64 3.63
C LYS A 79 29.24 -0.82 4.61
N LEU A 80 28.22 -1.62 4.27
CA LEU A 80 27.04 -1.82 5.12
C LEU A 80 27.31 -2.74 6.32
N TYR A 81 28.19 -3.74 6.18
CA TYR A 81 28.38 -4.79 7.19
C TYR A 81 29.69 -4.69 7.98
N ASN A 82 30.66 -3.85 7.58
CA ASN A 82 31.90 -3.64 8.34
C ASN A 82 31.80 -2.58 9.45
N HIS A 83 30.62 -2.02 9.71
CA HIS A 83 30.35 -1.08 10.82
C HIS A 83 29.68 -1.75 12.03
N LYS A 84 29.85 -3.08 12.20
CA LYS A 84 29.50 -3.79 13.42
C LYS A 84 30.76 -4.27 14.13
#